data_AF-A0A7M2XUB9-F1
#
_entry.id   AF-A0A7M2XUB9-F1
#
_cell.length_a   1.000
_cell.length_b   1.000
_cell.length_c   1.000
_cell.angle_alpha   90.00
_cell.angle_beta   90.00
_cell.angle_gamma   90.00
#
_symmetry.space_group_name_H-M   'P 1'
#
loop_
_entity.id
_entity.type
_entity.pdbx_description
1 polymer ?
#
loop_
_entity_poly.entity_id
_entity_poly.type
_entity_poly.pdbx_seq_one_letter_code
_entity_poly.pdbx_strand_id
1 'polypeptide(L)'
;MWTGRTRGRLRRGRLGRSTIGRTDVEEGTDVVERGQGPDFIEALARGLHVLRSFSVDRPIMSLAEVATRTDLARPTARRILLTLEELGYVRSGRSGYVLTPRVLELGMAYIGALDLWDMARPHLEGLVAATGESSSMAQLDGSDIVYVARVAVPKLISLRVDIGTRFPAMVTSQGRALLSAMDRAAVHQRLAEPSRSGIAAKPYTSNEIDELLDQTAERGWALADQDLAPGVRSIAVPVRDGRGVARAAMNITVHAAETPVEVLTSDYLPLLLAAAERISADWSAWQRRPIHQASRTSPPR
;
A
#
# COMPACT_ATOMS: atom_id res chain seq x y z
N MET A 1 48.06 1.90 -59.55
CA MET A 1 49.20 1.50 -58.70
C MET A 1 48.67 0.57 -57.62
N TRP A 2 49.01 -0.72 -57.73
CA TRP A 2 49.10 -1.78 -56.69
C TRP A 2 47.98 -1.94 -55.63
N THR A 3 47.13 -2.97 -55.73
CA THR A 3 47.18 -4.33 -55.09
C THR A 3 46.94 -4.31 -53.56
N GLY A 4 46.22 -5.21 -52.89
CA GLY A 4 45.57 -6.49 -53.21
C GLY A 4 44.85 -7.06 -51.96
N ARG A 5 44.02 -8.09 -52.18
CA ARG A 5 43.31 -8.90 -51.14
C ARG A 5 44.27 -9.58 -50.15
N THR A 6 43.87 -9.80 -48.89
CA THR A 6 43.43 -11.12 -48.34
C THR A 6 43.21 -11.15 -46.81
N ARG A 7 42.11 -11.82 -46.44
CA ARG A 7 41.75 -12.62 -45.24
C ARG A 7 42.61 -12.57 -43.95
N GLY A 8 41.93 -12.24 -42.85
CA GLY A 8 41.58 -13.20 -41.78
C GLY A 8 42.48 -13.30 -40.55
N ARG A 9 41.96 -12.91 -39.38
CA ARG A 9 42.12 -13.68 -38.12
C ARG A 9 41.10 -13.28 -37.06
N LEU A 10 40.40 -14.30 -36.57
CA LEU A 10 39.53 -14.27 -35.40
C LEU A 10 40.28 -13.76 -34.16
N ARG A 11 39.71 -12.75 -33.47
CA ARG A 11 39.98 -12.52 -32.05
C ARG A 11 38.74 -12.90 -31.26
N ARG A 12 38.85 -14.01 -30.53
CA ARG A 12 37.90 -14.43 -29.49
C ARG A 12 37.85 -13.33 -28.42
N GLY A 13 36.76 -12.57 -28.37
CA GLY A 13 36.43 -11.69 -27.26
C GLY A 13 35.99 -12.55 -26.06
N ARG A 14 36.72 -12.41 -24.96
CA ARG A 14 36.49 -13.07 -23.68
C ARG A 14 35.14 -12.58 -23.14
N LEU A 15 34.18 -13.49 -22.93
CA LEU A 15 32.94 -13.22 -22.21
C LEU A 15 33.28 -12.82 -20.77
N GLY A 16 33.21 -11.52 -20.49
CA GLY A 16 33.18 -11.01 -19.12
C GLY A 16 31.84 -11.39 -18.49
N ARG A 17 31.87 -12.29 -17.51
CA ARG A 17 30.74 -12.49 -16.60
C ARG A 17 30.55 -11.17 -15.85
N SER A 18 29.57 -10.40 -16.27
CA SER A 18 29.03 -9.28 -15.51
C SER A 18 28.20 -9.87 -14.38
N THR A 19 28.79 -9.86 -13.19
CA THR A 19 28.11 -10.16 -11.93
C THR A 19 27.15 -8.99 -11.68
N ILE A 20 25.86 -9.17 -11.99
CA ILE A 20 24.83 -8.22 -11.57
C ILE A 20 24.76 -8.30 -10.04
N GLY A 21 25.17 -7.21 -9.40
CA GLY A 21 25.21 -7.08 -7.96
C GLY A 21 23.83 -7.30 -7.36
N ARG A 22 23.78 -8.08 -6.28
CA ARG A 22 22.70 -8.03 -5.31
C ARG A 22 22.63 -6.59 -4.81
N THR A 23 21.58 -5.87 -5.15
CA THR A 23 21.17 -4.70 -4.38
C THR A 23 20.56 -5.22 -3.08
N ASP A 24 21.36 -5.18 -2.03
CA ASP A 24 20.89 -5.35 -0.66
C ASP A 24 19.87 -4.23 -0.39
N VAL A 25 18.63 -4.64 -0.10
CA VAL A 25 17.62 -3.74 0.45
C VAL A 25 18.06 -3.46 1.87
N GLU A 26 18.62 -2.29 2.13
CA GLU A 26 18.91 -1.85 3.49
C GLU A 26 17.60 -1.81 4.28
N GLU A 27 17.51 -2.66 5.31
CA GLU A 27 16.41 -2.69 6.27
C GLU A 27 16.29 -1.31 6.92
N GLY A 28 15.22 -0.57 6.58
CA GLY A 28 14.88 0.67 7.27
C GLY A 28 14.71 0.41 8.76
N THR A 29 15.52 1.06 9.58
CA THR A 29 15.26 1.17 11.01
C THR A 29 13.93 1.88 11.21
N ASP A 30 12.89 1.16 11.62
CA ASP A 30 11.64 1.78 12.06
C ASP A 30 11.98 2.67 13.26
N VAL A 31 12.03 3.98 13.05
CA VAL A 31 12.24 4.93 14.15
C VAL A 31 10.92 5.03 14.92
N VAL A 32 10.97 4.95 16.25
CA VAL A 32 9.81 5.23 17.12
C VAL A 32 9.20 6.56 16.69
N GLU A 33 7.93 6.56 16.25
CA GLU A 33 7.16 7.79 15.99
C GLU A 33 7.20 8.65 17.27
N ARG A 34 8.03 9.70 17.29
CA ARG A 34 8.12 10.63 18.40
C ARG A 34 6.95 11.60 18.31
N GLY A 35 5.83 11.29 18.94
CA GLY A 35 4.75 12.27 19.10
C GLY A 35 5.26 13.47 19.90
N GLN A 36 4.95 14.67 19.43
CA GLN A 36 5.50 15.91 20.00
C GLN A 36 4.52 16.63 20.95
N GLY A 37 3.35 16.04 21.22
CA GLY A 37 2.28 16.65 22.03
C GLY A 37 2.27 16.15 23.48
N PRO A 38 1.73 16.94 24.43
CA PRO A 38 1.64 16.58 25.85
C PRO A 38 0.75 15.35 26.12
N ASP A 39 -0.15 15.03 25.19
CA ASP A 39 -1.06 13.87 25.27
C ASP A 39 -0.45 12.59 24.68
N PHE A 40 0.80 12.63 24.19
CA PHE A 40 1.44 11.46 23.59
C PHE A 40 1.88 10.45 24.64
N ILE A 41 1.23 9.29 24.65
CA ILE A 41 1.56 8.19 25.57
C ILE A 41 2.73 7.38 25.00
N GLU A 42 3.95 7.76 25.38
CA GLU A 42 5.19 7.14 24.88
C GLU A 42 5.26 5.63 25.13
N ALA A 43 4.71 5.15 26.25
CA ALA A 43 4.67 3.72 26.57
C ALA A 43 3.83 2.91 25.55
N LEU A 44 2.71 3.48 25.08
CA LEU A 44 1.86 2.85 24.08
C LEU A 44 2.58 2.79 22.72
N ALA A 45 3.20 3.89 22.30
CA ALA A 45 3.95 3.96 21.05
C ALA A 45 5.10 2.94 21.00
N ARG A 46 5.87 2.83 22.08
CA ARG A 46 6.92 1.82 22.20
C ARG A 46 6.35 0.39 22.18
N GLY A 47 5.19 0.17 22.80
CA GLY A 47 4.47 -1.10 22.75
C GLY A 47 4.11 -1.52 21.32
N LEU A 48 3.50 -0.62 20.56
CA LEU A 48 3.18 -0.82 19.15
C LEU A 48 4.43 -1.04 18.29
N HIS A 49 5.50 -0.30 18.58
CA HIS A 49 6.75 -0.42 17.85
C HIS A 49 7.42 -1.79 18.06
N VAL A 50 7.38 -2.36 19.27
CA VAL A 50 7.83 -3.74 19.52
C VAL A 50 7.01 -4.74 18.71
N LEU A 51 5.68 -4.60 18.63
CA LEU A 51 4.85 -5.46 17.79
C LEU A 51 5.20 -5.36 16.30
N ARG A 52 5.46 -4.15 15.79
CA ARG A 52 5.86 -3.91 14.38
C ARG A 52 7.25 -4.46 14.03
N SER A 53 8.10 -4.70 15.02
CA SER A 53 9.48 -5.15 14.78
C SER A 53 9.59 -6.59 14.24
N PHE A 54 8.56 -7.42 14.42
CA PHE A 54 8.48 -8.79 13.90
C PHE A 54 8.02 -8.78 12.44
N SER A 55 8.59 -9.68 11.62
CA SER A 55 8.25 -9.76 10.19
C SER A 55 8.26 -11.21 9.69
N VAL A 56 7.90 -11.42 8.42
CA VAL A 56 7.97 -12.74 7.76
C VAL A 56 9.40 -13.27 7.75
N ASP A 57 10.40 -12.40 7.58
CA ASP A 57 11.82 -12.76 7.58
C ASP A 57 12.38 -12.97 9.00
N ARG A 58 11.71 -12.39 10.01
CA ARG A 58 12.09 -12.50 11.43
C ARG A 58 10.86 -12.79 12.31
N PRO A 59 10.30 -14.01 12.22
CA PRO A 59 9.10 -14.38 12.98
C PRO A 59 9.40 -14.66 14.45
N ILE A 60 10.68 -14.88 14.80
CA ILE A 60 11.16 -15.16 16.16
C ILE A 60 12.31 -14.21 16.47
N MET A 61 12.26 -13.52 17.61
CA MET A 61 13.31 -12.60 18.03
C MET A 61 13.64 -12.76 19.52
N SER A 62 14.93 -12.76 19.87
CA SER A 62 15.40 -12.66 21.24
C SER A 62 15.18 -11.25 21.81
N LEU A 63 15.24 -11.11 23.14
CA LEU A 63 15.16 -9.80 23.81
C LEU A 63 16.21 -8.81 23.29
N ALA A 64 17.42 -9.30 22.97
CA ALA A 64 18.49 -8.44 22.47
C ALA A 64 18.16 -7.92 21.07
N GLU A 65 17.67 -8.78 20.18
CA GLU A 65 17.27 -8.39 18.83
C GLU A 65 16.09 -7.41 18.86
N VAL A 66 15.10 -7.62 19.72
CA VAL A 66 13.97 -6.67 19.88
C VAL A 66 14.49 -5.32 20.35
N ALA A 67 15.34 -5.29 21.39
CA ALA A 67 15.91 -4.05 21.92
C ALA A 67 16.71 -3.27 20.86
N THR A 68 17.58 -3.96 20.11
CA THR A 68 18.36 -3.37 19.03
C THR A 68 17.49 -2.84 17.90
N ARG A 69 16.51 -3.62 17.44
CA ARG A 69 15.67 -3.25 16.29
C ARG A 69 14.70 -2.11 16.60
N THR A 70 14.33 -1.97 17.88
CA THR A 70 13.41 -0.92 18.33
C THR A 70 14.09 0.32 18.90
N ASP A 71 15.43 0.34 18.90
CA ASP A 71 16.24 1.36 19.58
C ASP A 71 15.79 1.60 21.04
N LEU A 72 15.47 0.50 21.74
CA LEU A 72 15.03 0.54 23.13
C LEU A 72 16.11 -0.04 24.05
N ALA A 73 16.28 0.59 25.22
CA ALA A 73 17.06 -0.01 26.29
C ALA A 73 16.49 -1.40 26.64
N ARG A 74 17.38 -2.38 26.83
CA ARG A 74 17.01 -3.79 27.10
C ARG A 74 16.00 -3.98 28.24
N PRO A 75 16.06 -3.23 29.37
CA PRO A 75 15.03 -3.30 30.41
C PRO A 75 13.65 -2.82 29.95
N THR A 76 13.60 -1.78 29.11
CA THR A 76 12.35 -1.24 28.53
C THR A 76 11.72 -2.23 27.57
N ALA A 77 12.50 -2.77 26.63
CA ALA A 77 12.03 -3.80 25.71
C ALA A 77 11.50 -5.03 26.47
N ARG A 78 12.19 -5.46 27.54
CA ARG A 78 11.74 -6.57 28.39
C ARG A 78 10.40 -6.28 29.05
N ARG A 79 10.20 -5.10 29.63
CA ARG A 79 8.93 -4.73 30.27
C ARG A 79 7.79 -4.72 29.28
N ILE A 80 8.01 -4.18 28.08
CA ILE A 80 7.03 -4.17 27.00
C ILE A 80 6.68 -5.60 26.57
N LEU A 81 7.68 -6.46 26.33
CA LEU A 81 7.46 -7.85 25.94
C LEU A 81 6.68 -8.64 26.99
N LEU A 82 6.95 -8.42 28.29
CA LEU A 82 6.17 -9.02 29.38
C LEU A 82 4.71 -8.57 29.36
N THR A 83 4.45 -7.27 29.18
CA THR A 83 3.09 -6.76 29.04
C THR A 83 2.38 -7.32 27.80
N LEU A 84 3.07 -7.39 26.66
CA LEU A 84 2.51 -7.97 25.43
C LEU A 84 2.24 -9.47 25.56
N GLU A 85 3.05 -10.19 26.35
CA GLU A 85 2.84 -11.60 26.68
C GLU A 85 1.64 -11.79 27.61
N GLU A 86 1.49 -10.95 28.63
CA GLU A 86 0.34 -10.94 29.54
C GLU A 86 -0.98 -10.61 28.81
N LEU A 87 -0.93 -9.67 27.85
CA LEU A 87 -2.05 -9.36 26.96
C LEU A 87 -2.29 -10.45 25.89
N GLY A 88 -1.35 -11.39 25.75
CA GLY A 88 -1.42 -12.52 24.83
C GLY A 88 -1.09 -12.20 23.37
N TYR A 89 -0.53 -11.03 23.06
CA TYR A 89 -0.05 -10.67 21.71
C TYR A 89 1.28 -11.32 21.34
N VAL A 90 2.10 -11.62 22.35
CA VAL A 90 3.40 -12.27 22.21
C VAL A 90 3.43 -13.54 23.05
N ARG A 91 4.24 -14.51 22.67
CA ARG A 91 4.59 -15.66 23.50
C ARG A 91 6.09 -15.82 23.57
N SER A 92 6.63 -16.04 24.76
CA SER A 92 8.03 -16.45 24.93
C SER A 92 8.19 -17.96 24.71
N GLY A 93 9.26 -18.34 24.03
CA GLY A 93 9.68 -19.72 23.82
C GLY A 93 11.19 -19.86 24.01
N ARG A 94 11.69 -21.10 23.89
CA ARG A 94 13.13 -21.39 24.09
C ARG A 94 14.04 -20.60 23.14
N SER A 95 13.54 -20.25 21.96
CA SER A 95 14.28 -19.57 20.90
C SER A 95 14.09 -18.06 20.86
N GLY A 96 13.21 -17.50 21.71
CA GLY A 96 12.85 -16.08 21.69
C GLY A 96 11.35 -15.84 21.77
N TYR A 97 10.94 -14.62 21.47
CA TYR A 97 9.56 -14.16 21.44
C TYR A 97 8.97 -14.34 20.04
N VAL A 98 7.69 -14.67 19.97
CA VAL A 98 6.92 -14.77 18.71
C VAL A 98 5.60 -14.04 18.85
N LEU A 99 5.10 -13.45 17.77
CA LEU A 99 3.73 -12.94 17.72
C LEU A 99 2.74 -14.12 17.80
N THR A 100 1.64 -13.91 18.49
CA THR A 100 0.51 -14.86 18.48
C THR A 100 -0.53 -14.41 17.44
N PRO A 101 -1.46 -15.28 17.02
CA PRO A 101 -2.58 -14.88 16.16
C PRO A 101 -3.44 -13.75 16.74
N ARG A 102 -3.34 -13.43 18.03
CA ARG A 102 -4.09 -12.35 18.66
C ARG A 102 -3.77 -10.97 18.06
N VAL A 103 -2.57 -10.78 17.49
CA VAL A 103 -2.23 -9.54 16.77
C VAL A 103 -3.18 -9.27 15.60
N LEU A 104 -3.83 -10.31 15.07
CA LEU A 104 -4.86 -10.14 14.06
C LEU A 104 -6.06 -9.38 14.61
N GLU A 105 -6.41 -9.48 15.90
CA GLU A 105 -7.53 -8.75 16.52
C GLU A 105 -7.38 -7.23 16.38
N LEU A 106 -6.15 -6.70 16.43
CA LEU A 106 -5.84 -5.28 16.18
C LEU A 106 -6.22 -4.87 14.75
N GLY A 107 -6.01 -5.78 13.80
CA GLY A 107 -6.43 -5.64 12.42
C GLY A 107 -7.89 -5.98 12.20
N MET A 108 -8.52 -6.86 13.00
CA MET A 108 -9.88 -7.38 12.77
C MET A 108 -10.95 -6.29 12.73
N ALA A 109 -10.77 -5.16 13.41
CA ALA A 109 -11.69 -4.02 13.29
C ALA A 109 -11.56 -3.30 11.93
N TYR A 110 -10.35 -3.25 11.37
CA TYR A 110 -10.09 -2.76 10.01
C TYR A 110 -10.48 -3.80 8.95
N ILE A 111 -10.23 -5.08 9.23
CA ILE A 111 -10.63 -6.27 8.47
C ILE A 111 -12.14 -6.53 8.58
N GLY A 112 -12.88 -5.93 9.51
CA GLY A 112 -14.34 -5.83 9.40
C GLY A 112 -14.76 -5.06 8.14
N ALA A 113 -13.84 -4.24 7.59
CA ALA A 113 -13.92 -3.71 6.24
C ALA A 113 -13.32 -4.63 5.15
N LEU A 114 -12.75 -5.81 5.46
CA LEU A 114 -12.45 -6.86 4.46
C LEU A 114 -13.72 -7.46 3.85
N ASP A 115 -14.88 -7.41 4.50
CA ASP A 115 -16.16 -7.72 3.85
C ASP A 115 -16.39 -6.86 2.59
N LEU A 116 -15.91 -5.61 2.60
CA LEU A 116 -15.93 -4.75 1.42
C LEU A 116 -14.95 -5.24 0.35
N TRP A 117 -13.78 -5.73 0.75
CA TRP A 117 -12.75 -6.17 -0.19
C TRP A 117 -13.10 -7.52 -0.82
N ASP A 118 -13.69 -8.44 -0.06
CA ASP A 118 -14.25 -9.69 -0.57
C ASP A 118 -15.44 -9.42 -1.51
N MET A 119 -16.27 -8.42 -1.20
CA MET A 119 -17.31 -7.92 -2.09
C MET A 119 -16.73 -7.27 -3.36
N ALA A 120 -15.62 -6.54 -3.25
CA ALA A 120 -15.01 -5.86 -4.38
C ALA A 120 -14.24 -6.82 -5.31
N ARG A 121 -13.72 -7.93 -4.78
CA ARG A 121 -12.87 -8.89 -5.52
C ARG A 121 -13.53 -9.38 -6.83
N PRO A 122 -14.79 -9.86 -6.87
CA PRO A 122 -15.43 -10.27 -8.12
C PRO A 122 -15.47 -9.16 -9.18
N HIS A 123 -15.64 -7.90 -8.76
CA HIS A 123 -15.63 -6.76 -9.68
C HIS A 123 -14.23 -6.45 -10.21
N LEU A 124 -13.20 -6.60 -9.38
CA LEU A 124 -11.81 -6.51 -9.81
C LEU A 124 -11.47 -7.64 -10.79
N GLU A 125 -11.87 -8.87 -10.50
CA GLU A 125 -11.63 -10.03 -11.38
C GLU A 125 -12.32 -9.84 -12.74
N GLY A 126 -13.57 -9.37 -12.75
CA GLY A 126 -14.28 -9.03 -13.99
C GLY A 126 -13.60 -7.92 -14.79
N LEU A 127 -13.08 -6.88 -14.11
CA LEU A 127 -12.34 -5.80 -14.77
C LEU A 127 -11.02 -6.29 -15.36
N VAL A 128 -10.27 -7.09 -14.61
CA VAL A 128 -9.02 -7.71 -15.10
C VAL A 128 -9.30 -8.64 -16.27
N ALA A 129 -10.35 -9.46 -16.21
CA ALA A 129 -10.74 -10.33 -17.32
C ALA A 129 -11.11 -9.55 -18.59
N ALA A 130 -11.76 -8.39 -18.44
CA ALA A 130 -12.16 -7.56 -19.57
C ALA A 130 -11.01 -6.76 -20.20
N THR A 131 -10.00 -6.39 -19.41
CA THR A 131 -8.92 -5.49 -19.85
C THR A 131 -7.59 -6.22 -20.09
N GLY A 132 -7.39 -7.38 -19.48
CA GLY A 132 -6.10 -8.07 -19.45
C GLY A 132 -5.05 -7.35 -18.59
N GLU A 133 -5.43 -6.34 -17.80
CA GLU A 133 -4.53 -5.48 -17.04
C GLU A 133 -4.78 -5.59 -15.54
N SER A 134 -3.76 -5.30 -14.73
CA SER A 134 -3.87 -5.43 -13.28
C SER A 134 -4.77 -4.33 -12.70
N SER A 135 -5.62 -4.70 -11.75
CA SER A 135 -6.47 -3.76 -11.01
C SER A 135 -6.27 -3.91 -9.51
N SER A 136 -6.33 -2.80 -8.79
CA SER A 136 -6.15 -2.75 -7.35
C SER A 136 -7.04 -1.70 -6.72
N MET A 137 -7.28 -1.86 -5.42
CA MET A 137 -7.91 -0.86 -4.58
C MET A 137 -6.93 -0.38 -3.53
N ALA A 138 -7.04 0.89 -3.17
CA ALA A 138 -6.26 1.49 -2.12
C ALA A 138 -7.09 2.44 -1.26
N GLN A 139 -6.63 2.66 -0.03
CA GLN A 139 -7.15 3.68 0.88
C GLN A 139 -6.06 4.66 1.26
N LEU A 140 -6.48 5.83 1.73
CA LEU A 140 -5.61 6.89 2.21
C LEU A 140 -5.19 6.63 3.67
N ASP A 141 -3.90 6.63 3.98
CA ASP A 141 -3.30 6.53 5.34
C ASP A 141 -2.15 7.55 5.52
N GLY A 142 -2.43 8.69 6.17
CA GLY A 142 -1.51 9.84 6.22
C GLY A 142 -1.21 10.48 4.86
N SER A 143 0.06 10.68 4.51
CA SER A 143 0.43 11.15 3.16
C SER A 143 0.48 10.04 2.10
N ASP A 144 0.19 8.79 2.47
CA ASP A 144 0.31 7.62 1.61
C ASP A 144 -1.05 7.03 1.22
N ILE A 145 -1.05 6.25 0.13
CA ILE A 145 -2.03 5.21 -0.10
C ILE A 145 -1.54 3.86 0.44
N VAL A 146 -2.46 2.99 0.83
CA VAL A 146 -2.22 1.59 1.20
C VAL A 146 -3.04 0.69 0.30
N TYR A 147 -2.42 -0.29 -0.33
CA TYR A 147 -3.13 -1.30 -1.13
C TYR A 147 -3.93 -2.23 -0.22
N VAL A 148 -5.21 -2.42 -0.54
CA VAL A 148 -6.16 -3.17 0.29
C VAL A 148 -6.79 -4.36 -0.44
N ALA A 149 -6.85 -4.28 -1.78
CA ALA A 149 -7.28 -5.39 -2.63
C ALA A 149 -6.53 -5.34 -3.97
N ARG A 150 -6.28 -6.50 -4.57
CA ARG A 150 -5.55 -6.60 -5.84
C ARG A 150 -5.91 -7.87 -6.60
N VAL A 151 -6.06 -7.72 -7.91
CA VAL A 151 -6.05 -8.81 -8.88
C VAL A 151 -4.96 -8.49 -9.90
N ALA A 152 -3.91 -9.31 -9.89
CA ALA A 152 -2.70 -9.06 -10.67
C ALA A 152 -2.66 -9.94 -11.91
N VAL A 153 -2.17 -9.37 -13.01
CA VAL A 153 -1.80 -10.09 -14.23
C VAL A 153 -0.28 -10.23 -14.26
N PRO A 154 0.28 -11.43 -14.49
CA PRO A 154 1.72 -11.60 -14.64
C PRO A 154 2.23 -10.81 -15.85
N LYS A 155 3.21 -9.92 -15.62
CA LYS A 155 3.93 -9.19 -16.68
C LYS A 155 5.44 -9.40 -16.48
N LEU A 156 6.23 -9.32 -17.56
CA LEU A 156 7.69 -9.54 -17.53
C LEU A 156 8.42 -8.51 -16.66
N ILE A 157 7.92 -7.27 -16.63
CA ILE A 157 8.38 -6.19 -15.76
C ILE A 157 7.16 -5.72 -14.99
N SER A 158 7.14 -5.96 -13.69
CA SER A 158 6.05 -5.53 -12.80
C SER A 158 6.61 -5.00 -11.50
N LEU A 159 6.07 -3.87 -11.04
CA LEU A 159 6.26 -3.45 -9.66
C LEU A 159 5.64 -4.53 -8.74
N ARG A 160 6.43 -5.10 -7.83
CA ARG A 160 5.91 -6.05 -6.84
C ARG A 160 5.07 -5.24 -5.84
N VAL A 161 3.76 -5.49 -5.84
CA VAL A 161 2.80 -4.81 -4.98
C VAL A 161 1.91 -5.86 -4.34
N ASP A 162 1.90 -5.86 -3.01
CA ASP A 162 1.10 -6.76 -2.18
C ASP A 162 0.10 -5.93 -1.36
N ILE A 163 -0.88 -6.59 -0.74
CA ILE A 163 -1.77 -5.93 0.22
C ILE A 163 -0.92 -5.39 1.38
N GLY A 164 -1.17 -4.15 1.78
CA GLY A 164 -0.39 -3.42 2.77
C GLY A 164 0.77 -2.60 2.21
N THR A 165 1.13 -2.77 0.92
CA THR A 165 2.13 -1.91 0.27
C THR A 165 1.66 -0.45 0.27
N ARG A 166 2.61 0.46 0.57
CA ARG A 166 2.38 1.91 0.63
C ARG A 166 3.05 2.63 -0.53
N PHE A 167 2.43 3.71 -0.99
CA PHE A 167 3.03 4.67 -1.92
C PHE A 167 2.62 6.10 -1.56
N PRO A 168 3.47 7.12 -1.82
CA PRO A 168 3.10 8.50 -1.58
C PRO A 168 1.88 8.88 -2.44
N ALA A 169 0.85 9.48 -1.84
CA ALA A 169 -0.44 9.61 -2.49
C ALA A 169 -0.38 10.43 -3.80
N MET A 170 0.33 11.55 -3.81
CA MET A 170 0.37 12.48 -4.95
C MET A 170 1.01 11.92 -6.23
N VAL A 171 1.88 10.89 -6.13
CA VAL A 171 2.49 10.24 -7.30
C VAL A 171 1.68 9.04 -7.81
N THR A 172 0.50 8.79 -7.23
CA THR A 172 -0.37 7.68 -7.61
C THR A 172 -1.72 8.18 -8.11
N SER A 173 -2.31 7.47 -9.07
CA SER A 173 -3.65 7.79 -9.57
C SER A 173 -4.68 7.63 -8.45
N GLN A 174 -4.59 6.58 -7.64
CA GLN A 174 -5.51 6.33 -6.52
C GLN A 174 -5.43 7.42 -5.45
N GLY A 175 -4.23 7.86 -5.09
CA GLY A 175 -4.05 8.95 -4.13
C GLY A 175 -4.63 10.25 -4.64
N ARG A 176 -4.37 10.62 -5.90
CA ARG A 176 -5.01 11.79 -6.54
C ARG A 176 -6.54 11.68 -6.56
N ALA A 177 -7.09 10.52 -6.90
CA ALA A 177 -8.54 10.28 -6.92
C ALA A 177 -9.19 10.38 -5.54
N LEU A 178 -8.48 10.00 -4.47
CA LEU A 178 -8.95 10.12 -3.09
C LEU A 178 -8.83 11.56 -2.57
N LEU A 179 -7.68 12.19 -2.79
CA LEU A 179 -7.40 13.57 -2.34
C LEU A 179 -8.26 14.61 -3.07
N SER A 180 -8.63 14.36 -4.33
CA SER A 180 -9.51 15.26 -5.08
C SER A 180 -10.92 15.37 -4.50
N ALA A 181 -11.35 14.35 -3.76
CA ALA A 181 -12.66 14.31 -3.09
C ALA A 181 -12.66 14.92 -1.68
N MET A 182 -11.54 15.47 -1.22
CA MET A 182 -11.36 16.04 0.11
C MET A 182 -11.27 17.57 0.08
N ASP A 183 -11.54 18.19 1.23
CA ASP A 183 -11.25 19.61 1.44
C ASP A 183 -9.74 19.89 1.31
N ARG A 184 -9.38 21.00 0.67
CA ARG A 184 -7.98 21.34 0.36
C ARG A 184 -7.14 21.55 1.62
N ALA A 185 -7.68 22.13 2.69
CA ALA A 185 -6.95 22.29 3.94
C ALA A 185 -6.61 20.92 4.57
N ALA A 186 -7.55 19.98 4.53
CA ALA A 186 -7.33 18.62 4.99
C ALA A 186 -6.29 17.88 4.13
N VAL A 187 -6.28 18.11 2.81
CA VAL A 187 -5.25 17.57 1.90
C VAL A 187 -3.86 18.08 2.28
N HIS A 188 -3.68 19.39 2.41
CA HIS A 188 -2.37 19.98 2.75
C HIS A 188 -1.88 19.52 4.13
N GLN A 189 -2.78 19.42 5.11
CA GLN A 189 -2.43 18.87 6.43
C GLN A 189 -1.91 17.43 6.32
N ARG A 190 -2.57 16.59 5.52
CA ARG A 190 -2.17 15.19 5.32
C ARG A 190 -0.85 15.06 4.59
N LEU A 191 -0.66 15.84 3.53
CA LEU A 191 0.56 15.79 2.71
C LEU A 191 1.78 16.42 3.40
N ALA A 192 1.57 17.18 4.48
CA ALA A 192 2.66 17.66 5.34
C ALA A 192 3.29 16.53 6.19
N GLU A 193 2.58 15.40 6.39
CA GLU A 193 3.14 14.23 7.06
C GLU A 193 4.20 13.56 6.17
N PRO A 194 5.39 13.20 6.69
CA PRO A 194 6.36 12.44 5.93
C PRO A 194 5.79 11.10 5.45
N SER A 195 6.02 10.79 4.17
CA SER A 195 5.65 9.49 3.59
C SER A 195 6.34 8.35 4.34
N ARG A 196 5.57 7.30 4.64
CA ARG A 196 6.01 6.04 5.29
C ARG A 196 6.21 4.92 4.29
N SER A 197 6.08 5.19 2.99
CA SER A 197 6.31 4.20 1.93
C SER A 197 7.77 3.81 1.72
N GLY A 198 8.71 4.61 2.22
CA GLY A 198 10.14 4.45 1.92
C GLY A 198 10.53 4.82 0.49
N ILE A 199 9.59 5.36 -0.31
CA ILE A 199 9.80 5.74 -1.71
C ILE A 199 9.94 7.25 -1.80
N ALA A 200 11.02 7.71 -2.44
CA ALA A 200 11.22 9.10 -2.77
C ALA A 200 10.25 9.51 -3.89
N ALA A 201 9.29 10.36 -3.56
CA ALA A 201 8.39 10.98 -4.53
C ALA A 201 8.96 12.28 -5.08
N LYS A 202 8.58 12.60 -6.32
CA LYS A 202 8.74 13.95 -6.87
C LYS A 202 8.03 14.96 -5.94
N PRO A 203 8.67 16.09 -5.59
CA PRO A 203 8.00 17.14 -4.82
C PRO A 203 6.95 17.86 -5.68
N TYR A 204 5.84 18.24 -5.05
CA TYR A 204 4.82 19.12 -5.62
C TYR A 204 4.70 20.37 -4.76
N THR A 205 4.57 21.53 -5.38
CA THR A 205 4.19 22.77 -4.72
C THR A 205 2.71 22.74 -4.35
N SER A 206 2.28 23.59 -3.40
CA SER A 206 0.87 23.68 -3.01
C SER A 206 -0.04 24.01 -4.20
N ASN A 207 0.38 24.90 -5.10
CA ASN A 207 -0.38 25.25 -6.29
C ASN A 207 -0.50 24.07 -7.27
N GLU A 208 0.59 23.33 -7.51
CA GLU A 208 0.52 22.13 -8.37
C GLU A 208 -0.38 21.05 -7.77
N ILE A 209 -0.39 20.90 -6.45
CA ILE A 209 -1.32 19.99 -5.75
C ILE A 209 -2.76 20.41 -6.03
N ASP A 210 -3.09 21.67 -5.76
CA ASP A 210 -4.47 22.18 -5.89
C ASP A 210 -4.95 22.08 -7.35
N GLU A 211 -4.15 22.52 -8.32
CA GLU A 211 -4.47 22.43 -9.75
C GLU A 211 -4.73 20.99 -10.21
N LEU A 212 -3.86 20.04 -9.85
CA LEU A 212 -4.01 18.63 -10.24
C LEU A 212 -5.24 18.00 -9.62
N LEU A 213 -5.53 18.33 -8.36
CA LEU A 213 -6.66 17.76 -7.64
C LEU A 213 -7.99 18.38 -8.05
N ASP A 214 -8.01 19.66 -8.44
CA ASP A 214 -9.20 20.31 -8.98
C ASP A 214 -9.55 19.73 -10.35
N GLN A 215 -8.57 19.60 -11.26
CA GLN A 215 -8.78 18.91 -12.54
C GLN A 215 -9.27 17.47 -12.35
N THR A 216 -8.74 16.77 -11.34
CA THR A 216 -9.15 15.40 -11.01
C THR A 216 -10.58 15.37 -10.46
N ALA A 217 -10.98 16.34 -9.64
CA ALA A 217 -12.33 16.46 -9.11
C ALA A 217 -13.35 16.75 -10.23
N GLU A 218 -13.02 17.67 -11.15
CA GLU A 218 -13.87 18.05 -12.27
C GLU A 218 -14.14 16.89 -13.23
N ARG A 219 -13.10 16.12 -13.59
CA ARG A 219 -13.26 14.99 -14.53
C ARG A 219 -13.74 13.69 -13.87
N GLY A 220 -13.65 13.58 -12.54
CA GLY A 220 -14.11 12.41 -11.77
C GLY A 220 -13.17 11.20 -11.78
N TRP A 221 -11.98 11.32 -12.36
CA TRP A 221 -10.95 10.27 -12.41
C TRP A 221 -9.55 10.88 -12.36
N ALA A 222 -8.54 10.07 -12.06
CA ALA A 222 -7.15 10.51 -11.95
C ALA A 222 -6.25 9.74 -12.92
N LEU A 223 -5.29 10.43 -13.52
CA LEU A 223 -4.16 9.85 -14.25
C LEU A 223 -2.90 9.95 -13.38
N ALA A 224 -2.09 8.90 -13.37
CA ALA A 224 -0.68 8.96 -13.03
C ALA A 224 0.11 8.37 -14.18
N ASP A 225 0.91 9.19 -14.85
CA ASP A 225 1.69 8.80 -16.03
C ASP A 225 3.16 8.79 -15.68
N GLN A 226 3.66 7.62 -15.28
CA GLN A 226 5.06 7.40 -14.92
C GLN A 226 5.53 8.27 -13.74
N ASP A 227 4.59 8.85 -12.99
CA ASP A 227 4.84 9.66 -11.79
C ASP A 227 5.45 8.84 -10.65
N LEU A 228 4.98 7.59 -10.47
CA LEU A 228 5.47 6.69 -9.42
C LEU A 228 6.80 6.04 -9.81
N ALA A 229 6.86 5.51 -11.04
CA ALA A 229 8.04 4.86 -11.59
C ALA A 229 8.01 4.92 -13.13
N PRO A 230 9.17 5.02 -13.80
CA PRO A 230 9.25 4.93 -15.25
C PRO A 230 8.58 3.64 -15.76
N GLY A 231 7.82 3.75 -16.85
CA GLY A 231 7.09 2.61 -17.41
C GLY A 231 5.78 2.25 -16.70
N VAL A 232 5.47 2.81 -15.52
CA VAL A 232 4.22 2.53 -14.80
C VAL A 232 3.20 3.63 -15.07
N ARG A 233 2.07 3.29 -15.69
CA ARG A 233 0.96 4.21 -15.94
C ARG A 233 -0.33 3.66 -15.33
N SER A 234 -1.17 4.54 -14.81
CA SER A 234 -2.45 4.12 -14.25
C SER A 234 -3.53 5.19 -14.30
N ILE A 235 -4.78 4.74 -14.40
CA ILE A 235 -5.96 5.56 -14.14
C ILE A 235 -6.68 5.06 -12.90
N ALA A 236 -7.29 5.95 -12.12
CA ALA A 236 -8.06 5.59 -10.94
C ALA A 236 -9.33 6.41 -10.80
N VAL A 237 -10.30 5.83 -10.09
CA VAL A 237 -11.58 6.46 -9.77
C VAL A 237 -11.89 6.26 -8.28
N PRO A 238 -12.57 7.22 -7.62
CA PRO A 238 -12.98 7.06 -6.24
C PRO A 238 -14.10 6.03 -6.13
N VAL A 239 -14.07 5.24 -5.06
CA VAL A 239 -15.12 4.32 -4.63
C VAL A 239 -15.74 4.88 -3.36
N ARG A 240 -17.06 5.09 -3.42
CA ARG A 240 -17.80 5.84 -2.41
C ARG A 240 -18.59 4.90 -1.50
N ASP A 241 -18.65 5.24 -0.22
CA ASP A 241 -19.50 4.56 0.74
C ASP A 241 -20.98 4.95 0.59
N GLY A 242 -21.86 4.36 1.40
CA GLY A 242 -23.30 4.66 1.37
C GLY A 242 -23.67 6.09 1.75
N ARG A 243 -22.72 6.90 2.22
CA ARG A 243 -22.89 8.34 2.49
C ARG A 243 -22.32 9.21 1.36
N GLY A 244 -21.83 8.59 0.28
CA GLY A 244 -21.21 9.29 -0.85
C GLY A 244 -19.77 9.73 -0.60
N VAL A 245 -19.15 9.34 0.53
CA VAL A 245 -17.77 9.72 0.86
C VAL A 245 -16.81 8.79 0.15
N ALA A 246 -15.80 9.33 -0.55
CA ALA A 246 -14.74 8.53 -1.18
C ALA A 246 -13.86 7.91 -0.11
N ARG A 247 -14.01 6.61 0.13
CA ARG A 247 -13.29 5.86 1.17
C ARG A 247 -12.19 4.97 0.62
N ALA A 248 -12.23 4.69 -0.67
CA ALA A 248 -11.23 3.93 -1.39
C ALA A 248 -11.11 4.47 -2.83
N ALA A 249 -10.07 4.08 -3.54
CA ALA A 249 -9.99 4.28 -4.99
C ALA A 249 -9.55 2.98 -5.64
N MET A 250 -10.12 2.70 -6.81
CA MET A 250 -9.73 1.55 -7.63
C MET A 250 -9.05 2.03 -8.91
N ASN A 251 -8.11 1.24 -9.43
CA ASN A 251 -7.32 1.62 -10.59
C ASN A 251 -7.22 0.51 -11.64
N ILE A 252 -6.70 0.90 -12.80
CA ILE A 252 -6.08 0.00 -13.77
C ILE A 252 -4.64 0.46 -13.92
N THR A 253 -3.70 -0.48 -13.80
CA THR A 253 -2.26 -0.23 -13.98
C THR A 253 -1.76 -0.96 -15.21
N VAL A 254 -1.02 -0.25 -16.07
CA VAL A 254 -0.53 -0.73 -17.36
C VAL A 254 0.95 -0.38 -17.53
N HIS A 255 1.59 -1.04 -18.50
CA HIS A 255 2.93 -0.68 -18.93
C HIS A 255 2.87 0.46 -19.95
N ALA A 256 3.52 1.58 -19.65
CA ALA A 256 3.40 2.81 -20.44
C ALA A 256 3.86 2.66 -21.90
N ALA A 257 4.76 1.72 -22.18
CA ALA A 257 5.22 1.42 -23.54
C ALA A 257 4.21 0.59 -24.36
N GLU A 258 3.29 -0.11 -23.70
CA GLU A 258 2.29 -0.98 -24.35
C GLU A 258 0.94 -0.27 -24.49
N THR A 259 0.59 0.59 -23.53
CA THR A 259 -0.74 1.20 -23.45
C THR A 259 -0.66 2.73 -23.39
N PRO A 260 -1.02 3.43 -24.49
CA PRO A 260 -1.15 4.89 -24.51
C PRO A 260 -2.24 5.42 -23.55
N VAL A 261 -2.17 6.70 -23.22
CA VAL A 261 -3.18 7.37 -22.36
C VAL A 261 -4.56 7.36 -23.03
N GLU A 262 -4.58 7.46 -24.34
CA GLU A 262 -5.81 7.43 -25.15
C GLU A 262 -6.55 6.12 -24.94
N VAL A 263 -5.85 4.97 -25.01
CA VAL A 263 -6.45 3.64 -24.77
C VAL A 263 -6.96 3.51 -23.34
N LEU A 264 -6.19 4.00 -22.35
CA LEU A 264 -6.65 4.01 -20.95
C LEU A 264 -7.96 4.78 -20.81
N THR A 265 -8.08 5.93 -21.46
CA THR A 265 -9.22 6.83 -21.31
C THR A 265 -10.43 6.45 -22.17
N SER A 266 -10.22 5.91 -23.37
CA SER A 266 -11.31 5.50 -24.26
C SER A 266 -11.86 4.11 -23.93
N ASP A 267 -10.98 3.14 -23.66
CA ASP A 267 -11.36 1.73 -23.64
C ASP A 267 -11.50 1.22 -22.20
N TYR A 268 -10.59 1.63 -21.31
CA TYR A 268 -10.49 1.08 -19.96
C TYR A 268 -11.23 1.91 -18.91
N LEU A 269 -11.22 3.23 -19.03
CA LEU A 269 -11.89 4.13 -18.08
C LEU A 269 -13.41 3.86 -17.97
N PRO A 270 -14.18 3.63 -19.05
CA PRO A 270 -15.60 3.29 -18.92
C PRO A 270 -15.83 2.00 -18.12
N LEU A 271 -14.98 0.99 -18.31
CA LEU A 271 -15.05 -0.29 -17.57
C LEU A 271 -14.69 -0.09 -16.10
N LEU A 272 -13.68 0.73 -15.82
CA LEU A 272 -13.26 1.10 -14.48
C LEU A 272 -14.36 1.84 -13.71
N LEU A 273 -15.00 2.83 -14.34
CA LEU A 273 -16.12 3.58 -13.77
C LEU A 273 -17.30 2.65 -13.43
N ALA A 274 -17.68 1.78 -14.38
CA ALA A 274 -18.76 0.83 -14.15
C ALA A 274 -18.46 -0.16 -13.02
N ALA A 275 -17.20 -0.61 -12.88
CA ALA A 275 -16.79 -1.45 -11.77
C ALA A 275 -16.85 -0.71 -10.43
N ALA A 276 -16.40 0.55 -10.38
CA ALA A 276 -16.44 1.38 -9.19
C ALA A 276 -17.87 1.69 -8.73
N GLU A 277 -18.79 1.93 -9.66
CA GLU A 277 -20.21 2.12 -9.37
C GLU A 277 -20.83 0.86 -8.73
N ARG A 278 -20.56 -0.33 -9.30
CA ARG A 278 -21.07 -1.58 -8.73
C ARG A 278 -20.53 -1.83 -7.32
N ILE A 279 -19.24 -1.63 -7.10
CA ILE A 279 -18.64 -1.76 -5.75
C ILE A 279 -19.27 -0.74 -4.79
N SER A 280 -19.47 0.51 -5.22
CA SER A 280 -20.08 1.54 -4.37
C SER A 280 -21.54 1.20 -4.03
N ALA A 281 -22.29 0.62 -4.97
CA ALA A 281 -23.65 0.16 -4.75
C ALA A 281 -23.71 -1.01 -3.75
N ASP A 282 -22.83 -1.99 -3.90
CA ASP A 282 -22.72 -3.13 -2.99
C ASP A 282 -22.29 -2.67 -1.58
N TRP A 283 -21.38 -1.69 -1.49
CA TRP A 283 -20.97 -1.09 -0.22
C TRP A 283 -22.13 -0.39 0.48
N SER A 284 -22.88 0.42 -0.26
CA SER A 284 -24.09 1.08 0.25
C SER A 284 -25.12 0.06 0.75
N ALA A 285 -25.31 -1.05 0.01
CA ALA A 285 -26.20 -2.13 0.42
C ALA A 285 -25.71 -2.84 1.69
N TRP A 286 -24.41 -3.11 1.81
CA TRP A 286 -23.81 -3.75 2.99
C TRP A 286 -23.96 -2.88 4.24
N GLN A 287 -23.72 -1.57 4.15
CA GLN A 287 -23.87 -0.64 5.29
C GLN A 287 -25.32 -0.49 5.78
N ARG A 288 -26.31 -0.76 4.91
CA ARG A 288 -27.74 -0.71 5.27
C ARG A 288 -28.27 -2.00 5.91
N ARG A 289 -27.46 -3.07 5.99
CA ARG A 289 -27.90 -4.34 6.59
C ARG A 289 -28.20 -4.14 8.07
N PRO A 290 -29.35 -4.62 8.59
CA PRO A 290 -29.61 -4.61 10.03
C PRO A 290 -28.55 -5.48 10.72
N ILE A 291 -27.77 -4.90 11.64
CA ILE A 291 -26.86 -5.67 12.48
C ILE A 291 -27.74 -6.51 13.41
N HIS A 292 -27.90 -7.80 13.12
CA HIS A 292 -28.55 -8.71 14.06
C HIS A 292 -27.62 -8.82 15.28
N GLN A 293 -27.90 -8.07 16.34
CA GLN A 293 -27.23 -8.28 17.61
C GLN A 293 -27.60 -9.68 18.08
N ALA A 294 -26.69 -10.63 17.95
CA ALA A 294 -26.81 -11.91 18.63
C ALA A 294 -26.81 -11.61 20.13
N SER A 295 -27.99 -11.72 20.76
CA SER A 295 -28.13 -11.59 22.19
C SER A 295 -27.21 -12.62 22.86
N ARG A 296 -26.16 -12.14 23.53
CA ARG A 296 -25.33 -12.98 24.39
C ARG A 296 -26.15 -13.30 25.63
N THR A 297 -26.99 -14.33 25.56
CA THR A 297 -27.54 -14.96 26.76
C THR A 297 -26.36 -15.52 27.55
N SER A 298 -26.03 -14.88 28.67
CA SER A 298 -25.04 -15.39 29.62
C SER A 298 -25.59 -16.66 30.28
N PRO A 299 -24.81 -17.73 30.44
CA PRO A 299 -25.29 -18.90 31.16
C PRO A 299 -25.48 -18.57 32.66
N PRO A 300 -26.48 -19.18 33.33
CA PRO A 300 -26.73 -18.93 34.74
C PRO A 300 -25.57 -19.45 35.60
N ARG A 301 -25.37 -18.75 36.72
CA ARG A 301 -24.26 -18.93 37.68
C ARG A 301 -24.24 -20.31 38.33
#